data_AF-A0A8H4L150-F1
#
_entry.id   AF-A0A8H4L150-F1
#
_cell.length_a   1.000
_cell.length_b   1.000
_cell.length_c   1.000
_cell.angle_alpha   90.00
_cell.angle_beta   90.00
_cell.angle_gamma   90.00
#
_symmetry.space_group_name_H-M   'P 1'
#
loop_
_entity.id
_entity.type
_entity.pdbx_description
1 polymer ?
#
loop_
_entity_poly.entity_id
_entity_poly.type
_entity_poly.pdbx_seq_one_letter_code
_entity_poly.pdbx_strand_id
1 'polypeptide(L)'
;MVDNSVKESEALAGKAGENSTITIRIPPPSHADDASLAQTLADVVNAVYKEAEHDIFLPSYQRTFPEEVAGFIRKGQLAVAYLTSTDEPVGCVAIKLLSSDRGQFGMFALDTKLQGGGLGKQMALFAQDECRRRGCTTMQLELLVPTTVQHLGKERMQAWYTRLGYSLVKLGSFEEDYPDLAKILAGPTEYRIFEKSLV
;
A
#
# COMPACT_ATOMS: atom_id res chain seq x y z
N MET A 1 -50.13 -14.57 -22.40
CA MET A 1 -48.90 -15.27 -21.96
C MET A 1 -47.71 -14.43 -22.37
N VAL A 2 -47.58 -13.27 -21.73
CA VAL A 2 -46.45 -12.34 -21.83
C VAL A 2 -46.45 -11.62 -20.49
N ASP A 3 -45.27 -11.31 -19.97
CA ASP A 3 -45.01 -10.46 -18.80
C ASP A 3 -44.67 -11.17 -17.48
N ASN A 4 -43.86 -12.23 -17.56
CA ASN A 4 -43.07 -12.70 -16.41
C ASN A 4 -41.55 -12.44 -16.56
N SER A 5 -41.13 -11.88 -17.71
CA SER A 5 -39.70 -11.62 -18.01
C SER A 5 -39.24 -10.20 -17.65
N VAL A 6 -40.16 -9.30 -17.31
CA VAL A 6 -39.83 -7.93 -16.90
C VAL A 6 -39.62 -7.82 -15.38
N LYS A 7 -40.26 -8.70 -14.58
CA LYS A 7 -40.07 -8.70 -13.12
C LYS A 7 -38.80 -9.39 -12.62
N GLU A 8 -38.19 -10.28 -13.42
CA GLU A 8 -36.90 -10.89 -13.06
C GLU A 8 -35.69 -10.03 -13.46
N SER A 9 -35.82 -9.12 -14.42
CA SER A 9 -34.73 -8.21 -14.81
C SER A 9 -34.55 -7.02 -13.85
N GLU A 10 -35.59 -6.64 -13.10
CA GLU A 10 -35.51 -5.61 -12.05
C GLU A 10 -34.98 -6.14 -10.70
N ALA A 11 -34.87 -7.46 -10.53
CA ALA A 11 -34.29 -8.06 -9.32
C ALA A 11 -32.75 -8.21 -9.37
N LEU A 12 -32.12 -8.00 -10.53
CA LEU A 12 -30.66 -8.06 -10.71
C LEU A 12 -29.97 -6.71 -10.87
N ALA A 13 -30.72 -5.61 -10.82
CA ALA A 13 -30.19 -4.24 -10.94
C ALA A 13 -29.99 -3.52 -9.59
N GLY A 14 -30.01 -4.25 -8.47
CA GLY A 14 -30.01 -3.67 -7.13
C GLY A 14 -28.95 -4.22 -6.18
N LYS A 15 -27.65 -4.15 -6.51
CA LYS A 15 -26.53 -4.16 -5.54
C LYS A 15 -25.29 -3.43 -6.09
N ALA A 16 -25.47 -2.21 -6.59
CA ALA A 16 -24.36 -1.29 -6.83
C ALA A 16 -24.59 -0.07 -5.93
N GLY A 17 -23.75 0.08 -4.90
CA GLY A 17 -23.73 1.28 -4.06
C GLY A 17 -24.14 1.07 -2.60
N GLU A 18 -23.62 0.06 -1.91
CA GLU A 18 -23.31 0.29 -0.49
C GLU A 18 -22.00 1.08 -0.47
N ASN A 19 -22.04 2.31 0.06
CA ASN A 19 -20.82 3.03 0.43
C ASN A 19 -20.14 2.18 1.51
N SER A 20 -19.27 1.25 1.09
CA SER A 20 -18.47 0.42 1.98
C SER A 20 -17.65 1.36 2.86
N THR A 21 -18.09 1.51 4.11
CA THR A 21 -17.44 2.41 5.06
C THR A 21 -16.12 1.76 5.45
N ILE A 22 -15.02 2.50 5.36
CA ILE A 22 -13.68 2.01 5.71
C ILE A 22 -13.27 2.56 7.06
N THR A 23 -12.72 1.69 7.91
CA THR A 23 -12.03 2.07 9.14
C THR A 23 -10.54 1.76 8.99
N ILE A 24 -9.67 2.70 9.32
CA ILE A 24 -8.22 2.53 9.31
C ILE A 24 -7.72 2.49 10.74
N ARG A 25 -6.94 1.45 11.09
CA ARG A 25 -6.37 1.30 12.44
C ARG A 25 -5.06 0.51 12.42
N ILE A 26 -4.25 0.71 13.45
CA ILE A 26 -3.13 -0.19 13.75
C ILE A 26 -3.70 -1.33 14.61
N PRO A 27 -3.70 -2.59 14.14
CA PRO A 27 -4.14 -3.71 14.95
C PRO A 27 -3.20 -3.91 16.16
N PRO A 28 -3.72 -4.43 17.28
CA PRO A 28 -2.88 -4.72 18.44
C PRO A 28 -1.80 -5.76 18.09
N PRO A 29 -0.62 -5.72 18.73
CA PRO A 29 0.47 -6.66 18.46
C PRO A 29 0.09 -8.14 18.57
N SER A 30 -0.89 -8.50 19.40
CA SER A 30 -1.39 -9.87 19.55
C SER A 30 -2.08 -10.41 18.30
N HIS A 31 -2.55 -9.55 17.40
CA HIS A 31 -3.10 -9.99 16.11
C HIS A 31 -2.01 -10.52 15.16
N ALA A 32 -0.73 -10.39 15.50
CA ALA A 32 0.36 -11.00 14.72
C ALA A 32 0.33 -12.54 14.74
N ASP A 33 -0.43 -13.14 15.67
CA ASP A 33 -0.60 -14.59 15.78
C ASP A 33 -1.86 -15.07 15.04
N ASP A 34 -2.65 -14.16 14.46
CA ASP A 34 -3.74 -14.48 13.53
C ASP A 34 -3.17 -14.74 12.14
N ALA A 35 -2.95 -16.03 11.85
CA ALA A 35 -2.44 -16.47 10.56
C ALA A 35 -3.35 -16.09 9.39
N SER A 36 -4.68 -16.01 9.60
CA SER A 36 -5.62 -15.64 8.54
C SER A 36 -5.45 -14.18 8.17
N LEU A 37 -5.39 -13.28 9.15
CA LEU A 37 -5.15 -11.85 8.91
C LEU A 37 -3.83 -11.62 8.17
N ALA A 38 -2.74 -12.25 8.65
CA ALA A 38 -1.43 -12.12 8.02
C ALA A 38 -1.43 -12.63 6.58
N GLN A 39 -2.08 -13.77 6.32
CA GLN A 39 -2.20 -14.34 4.98
C GLN A 39 -3.01 -13.43 4.06
N THR A 40 -4.20 -12.98 4.47
CA THR A 40 -5.05 -12.11 3.64
C THR A 40 -4.33 -10.82 3.25
N LEU A 41 -3.61 -10.20 4.19
CA LEU A 41 -2.84 -9.00 3.90
C LEU A 41 -1.64 -9.26 2.98
N ALA A 42 -0.95 -10.40 3.15
CA ALA A 42 0.13 -10.79 2.25
C ALA A 42 -0.40 -11.02 0.82
N ASP A 43 -1.58 -11.63 0.67
CA ASP A 43 -2.22 -11.84 -0.63
C ASP A 43 -2.59 -10.52 -1.31
N VAL A 44 -3.16 -9.56 -0.56
CA VAL A 44 -3.47 -8.22 -1.08
C VAL A 44 -2.20 -7.51 -1.53
N VAL A 45 -1.14 -7.51 -0.71
CA VAL A 45 0.14 -6.88 -1.06
C VAL A 45 0.73 -7.53 -2.31
N ASN A 46 0.83 -8.85 -2.35
CA ASN A 46 1.42 -9.57 -3.48
C ASN A 46 0.61 -9.39 -4.77
N ALA A 47 -0.72 -9.33 -4.70
CA ALA A 47 -1.56 -9.05 -5.86
C ALA A 47 -1.30 -7.64 -6.44
N VAL A 48 -1.23 -6.61 -5.58
CA VAL A 48 -0.97 -5.22 -6.00
C VAL A 48 0.43 -5.08 -6.59
N TYR A 49 1.43 -5.65 -5.92
CA TYR A 49 2.83 -5.52 -6.33
C TYR A 49 3.19 -6.38 -7.54
N LYS A 50 2.53 -7.53 -7.72
CA LYS A 50 2.67 -8.32 -8.95
C LYS A 50 2.27 -7.51 -10.16
N GLU A 51 1.17 -6.76 -10.11
CA GLU A 51 0.78 -5.88 -11.22
C GLU A 51 1.74 -4.69 -11.34
N ALA A 52 2.05 -4.03 -10.21
CA ALA A 52 2.79 -2.77 -10.22
C ALA A 52 4.30 -2.90 -10.50
N GLU A 53 4.87 -4.10 -10.36
CA GLU A 53 6.32 -4.33 -10.42
C GLU A 53 6.75 -5.55 -11.26
N HIS A 54 5.85 -6.11 -12.09
CA HIS A 54 6.13 -7.29 -12.93
C HIS A 54 7.29 -7.11 -13.92
N ASP A 55 7.59 -5.88 -14.31
CA ASP A 55 8.66 -5.49 -15.22
C ASP A 55 9.89 -4.90 -14.49
N ILE A 56 9.84 -4.87 -13.15
CA ILE A 56 10.93 -4.35 -12.29
C ILE A 56 11.75 -5.50 -11.71
N PHE A 57 11.07 -6.56 -11.26
CA PHE A 57 11.69 -7.74 -10.66
C PHE A 57 11.49 -8.98 -11.52
N LEU A 58 12.33 -10.00 -11.32
CA LEU A 58 12.19 -11.28 -11.99
C LEU A 58 10.85 -11.97 -11.63
N PRO A 59 10.25 -12.79 -12.53
CA PRO A 59 8.89 -13.31 -12.36
C PRO A 59 8.60 -14.14 -11.11
N SER A 60 9.63 -14.70 -10.45
CA SER A 60 9.48 -15.45 -9.19
C SER A 60 9.40 -14.56 -7.95
N TYR A 61 9.50 -13.24 -8.12
CA TYR A 61 9.46 -12.28 -7.02
C TYR A 61 8.08 -12.25 -6.35
N GLN A 62 8.10 -12.32 -5.02
CA GLN A 62 6.97 -11.99 -4.16
C GLN A 62 7.37 -10.82 -3.27
N ARG A 63 6.46 -9.87 -3.10
CA ARG A 63 6.74 -8.65 -2.34
C ARG A 63 6.87 -8.93 -0.86
N THR A 64 6.06 -9.82 -0.32
CA THR A 64 6.00 -10.12 1.10
C THR A 64 5.53 -11.55 1.32
N PHE A 65 5.76 -12.04 2.53
CA PHE A 65 5.18 -13.28 3.05
C PHE A 65 4.36 -12.98 4.32
N PRO A 66 3.44 -13.87 4.73
CA PRO A 66 2.65 -13.68 5.95
C PRO A 66 3.50 -13.43 7.19
N GLU A 67 4.68 -14.03 7.28
CA GLU A 67 5.62 -13.86 8.41
C GLU A 67 6.15 -12.43 8.51
N GLU A 68 6.43 -11.78 7.37
CA GLU A 68 6.85 -10.38 7.33
C GLU A 68 5.70 -9.45 7.76
N VAL A 69 4.48 -9.73 7.28
CA VAL A 69 3.27 -8.99 7.66
C VAL A 69 3.02 -9.12 9.17
N ALA A 70 3.04 -10.33 9.72
CA ALA A 70 2.93 -10.59 11.14
C ALA A 70 4.04 -9.86 11.93
N GLY A 71 5.26 -9.79 11.37
CA GLY A 71 6.36 -9.00 11.89
C GLY A 71 6.03 -7.50 12.03
N PHE A 72 5.39 -6.89 11.03
CA PHE A 72 4.94 -5.49 11.11
C PHE A 72 3.81 -5.29 12.12
N ILE A 73 2.84 -6.21 12.18
CA ILE A 73 1.74 -6.16 13.16
C ILE A 73 2.31 -6.22 14.58
N ARG A 74 3.21 -7.17 14.86
CA ARG A 74 3.82 -7.37 16.18
C ARG A 74 4.58 -6.12 16.66
N LYS A 75 5.16 -5.36 15.74
CA LYS A 75 5.90 -4.11 16.03
C LYS A 75 4.99 -2.88 16.11
N GLY A 76 3.68 -3.00 15.86
CA GLY A 76 2.78 -1.86 15.74
C GLY A 76 3.15 -0.93 14.57
N GLN A 77 3.65 -1.54 13.49
CA GLN A 77 4.19 -0.87 12.29
C GLN A 77 3.31 -1.09 11.06
N LEU A 78 2.12 -1.67 11.19
CA LEU A 78 1.19 -1.87 10.08
C LEU A 78 -0.12 -1.16 10.40
N ALA A 79 -0.52 -0.20 9.57
CA ALA A 79 -1.89 0.29 9.58
C ALA A 79 -2.69 -0.51 8.54
N VAL A 80 -3.91 -0.92 8.91
CA VAL A 80 -4.77 -1.77 8.09
C VAL A 80 -6.11 -1.07 7.87
N ALA A 81 -6.58 -1.10 6.62
CA ALA A 81 -7.91 -0.67 6.23
C ALA A 81 -8.87 -1.86 6.31
N TYR A 82 -10.00 -1.66 6.97
CA TYR A 82 -11.04 -2.67 7.16
C TYR A 82 -12.37 -2.21 6.58
N LEU A 83 -13.10 -3.12 5.95
CA LEU A 83 -14.53 -2.92 5.68
C LEU A 83 -15.28 -2.90 7.01
N THR A 84 -15.97 -1.80 7.31
CA THR A 84 -16.63 -1.61 8.61
C THR A 84 -17.77 -2.60 8.83
N SER A 85 -18.42 -3.06 7.76
CA SER A 85 -19.54 -4.00 7.83
C SER A 85 -19.13 -5.44 8.18
N THR A 86 -17.93 -5.86 7.76
CA THR A 86 -17.47 -7.26 7.89
C THR A 86 -16.21 -7.41 8.72
N ASP A 87 -15.55 -6.30 9.06
CA ASP A 87 -14.19 -6.25 9.61
C ASP A 87 -13.15 -6.97 8.74
N GLU A 88 -13.41 -7.06 7.43
CA GLU A 88 -12.51 -7.69 6.47
C GLU A 88 -11.35 -6.74 6.11
N PRO A 89 -10.09 -7.19 6.20
CA PRO A 89 -8.92 -6.38 5.83
C PRO A 89 -8.82 -6.24 4.30
N VAL A 90 -8.80 -5.01 3.81
CA VAL A 90 -8.78 -4.68 2.38
C VAL A 90 -7.55 -3.92 1.92
N GLY A 91 -6.56 -3.78 2.79
CA GLY A 91 -5.29 -3.15 2.46
C GLY A 91 -4.50 -2.72 3.68
N CYS A 92 -3.24 -2.36 3.45
CA CYS A 92 -2.33 -1.95 4.51
C CYS A 92 -1.29 -0.93 4.04
N VAL A 93 -0.66 -0.28 5.02
CA VAL A 93 0.53 0.52 4.85
C VAL A 93 1.47 0.24 6.02
N ALA A 94 2.74 -0.06 5.72
CA ALA A 94 3.77 -0.20 6.75
C ALA A 94 4.31 1.18 7.12
N ILE A 95 4.44 1.45 8.42
CA ILE A 95 4.89 2.72 9.00
C ILE A 95 6.09 2.43 9.91
N LYS A 96 7.25 2.99 9.57
CA LYS A 96 8.52 2.80 10.28
C LYS A 96 9.07 4.13 10.76
N LEU A 97 9.77 4.13 11.88
CA LEU A 97 10.61 5.27 12.28
C LEU A 97 12.03 5.00 11.76
N LEU A 98 12.58 5.93 10.98
CA LEU A 98 13.96 5.89 10.51
C LEU A 98 14.92 6.57 11.50
N SER A 99 14.42 7.60 12.17
CA SER A 99 15.09 8.36 13.23
C SER A 99 14.03 8.94 14.18
N SER A 100 14.45 9.72 15.17
CA SER A 100 13.54 10.40 16.11
C SER A 100 12.61 11.41 15.41
N ASP A 101 13.06 12.02 14.32
CA ASP A 101 12.36 13.09 13.60
C ASP A 101 11.78 12.63 12.25
N ARG A 102 12.09 11.40 11.81
CA ARG A 102 11.71 10.90 10.49
C ARG A 102 10.96 9.58 10.55
N GLY A 103 9.75 9.61 10.02
CA GLY A 103 8.96 8.43 9.72
C GLY A 103 9.04 8.08 8.24
N GLN A 104 8.75 6.83 7.90
CA GLN A 104 8.60 6.34 6.54
C GLN A 104 7.34 5.52 6.44
N PHE A 105 6.60 5.68 5.34
CA PHE A 105 5.65 4.66 4.94
C PHE A 105 6.08 3.95 3.65
N GLY A 106 5.74 2.67 3.57
CA GLY A 106 5.99 1.79 2.44
C GLY A 106 5.06 0.58 2.50
N MET A 107 5.28 -0.43 1.64
CA MET A 107 4.37 -1.57 1.51
C MET A 107 2.91 -1.10 1.46
N PHE A 108 2.63 -0.23 0.50
CA PHE A 108 1.33 0.41 0.37
C PHE A 108 0.51 -0.40 -0.62
N ALA A 109 -0.43 -1.18 -0.11
CA ALA A 109 -1.32 -2.00 -0.93
C ALA A 109 -2.77 -1.85 -0.52
N LEU A 110 -3.65 -1.68 -1.50
CA LEU A 110 -5.10 -1.63 -1.31
C LEU A 110 -5.75 -2.54 -2.35
N ASP A 111 -6.84 -3.21 -1.97
CA ASP A 111 -7.67 -3.96 -2.91
C ASP A 111 -8.04 -3.05 -4.09
N THR A 112 -7.76 -3.54 -5.30
CA THR A 112 -7.96 -2.81 -6.55
C THR A 112 -9.43 -2.44 -6.77
N LYS A 113 -10.37 -3.22 -6.20
CA LYS A 113 -11.82 -2.94 -6.24
C LYS A 113 -12.20 -1.66 -5.49
N LEU A 114 -11.35 -1.17 -4.59
CA LEU A 114 -11.57 0.04 -3.79
C LEU A 114 -10.77 1.24 -4.29
N GLN A 115 -10.15 1.15 -5.47
CA GLN A 115 -9.44 2.26 -6.09
C GLN A 115 -10.42 3.36 -6.57
N GLY A 116 -9.91 4.60 -6.68
CA GLY A 116 -10.71 5.75 -7.12
C GLY A 116 -11.62 6.37 -6.05
N GLY A 117 -11.87 5.68 -4.92
CA GLY A 117 -12.72 6.19 -3.82
C GLY A 117 -12.00 7.06 -2.77
N GLY A 118 -10.74 7.44 -3.01
CA GLY A 118 -9.97 8.26 -2.07
C GLY A 118 -9.31 7.50 -0.91
N LEU A 119 -9.49 6.18 -0.80
CA LEU A 119 -8.90 5.34 0.27
C LEU A 119 -7.36 5.48 0.32
N GLY A 120 -6.68 5.52 -0.82
CA GLY A 120 -5.23 5.75 -0.86
C GLY A 120 -4.81 7.08 -0.21
N LYS A 121 -5.59 8.14 -0.40
CA LYS A 121 -5.32 9.42 0.27
C LYS A 121 -5.55 9.30 1.77
N GLN A 122 -6.61 8.63 2.21
CA GLN A 122 -6.92 8.43 3.63
C GLN A 122 -5.82 7.63 4.34
N MET A 123 -5.32 6.55 3.72
CA MET A 123 -4.21 5.75 4.26
C MET A 123 -2.91 6.55 4.35
N ALA A 124 -2.57 7.34 3.34
CA ALA A 124 -1.38 8.19 3.37
C ALA A 124 -1.47 9.25 4.49
N LEU A 125 -2.64 9.86 4.69
CA LEU A 125 -2.89 10.81 5.77
C LEU A 125 -2.80 10.13 7.14
N PHE A 126 -3.39 8.95 7.30
CA PHE A 126 -3.27 8.16 8.54
C PHE A 126 -1.81 7.89 8.89
N ALA A 127 -1.00 7.47 7.91
CA ALA A 127 0.43 7.25 8.13
C ALA A 127 1.18 8.54 8.53
N GLN A 128 0.86 9.67 7.88
CA GLN A 128 1.43 10.98 8.23
C GLN A 128 1.10 11.39 9.67
N ASP A 129 -0.16 11.23 10.07
CA ASP A 129 -0.64 11.58 11.41
C ASP A 129 -0.06 10.66 12.48
N GLU A 130 0.12 9.37 12.18
CA GLU A 130 0.79 8.45 13.08
C GLU A 130 2.26 8.83 13.30
N CYS A 131 2.99 9.19 12.25
CA CYS A 131 4.36 9.69 12.38
C CYS A 131 4.41 11.00 13.19
N ARG A 132 3.48 11.94 12.97
CA ARG A 132 3.35 13.16 13.81
C ARG A 132 3.16 12.82 15.28
N ARG A 133 2.24 11.88 15.59
CA ARG A 133 1.98 11.43 16.97
C ARG A 133 3.22 10.83 17.63
N ARG A 134 4.11 10.21 16.84
CA ARG A 134 5.39 9.66 17.29
C ARG A 134 6.53 10.69 17.34
N GLY A 135 6.25 11.96 17.05
CA GLY A 135 7.21 13.07 17.13
C GLY A 135 7.97 13.36 15.84
N CYS A 136 7.64 12.70 14.72
CA CYS A 136 8.30 12.97 13.45
C CYS A 136 7.87 14.33 12.87
N THR A 137 8.85 15.06 12.36
CA THR A 137 8.65 16.29 11.58
C THR A 137 8.75 16.04 10.08
N THR A 138 9.25 14.87 9.67
CA THR A 138 9.44 14.50 8.27
C THR A 138 8.83 13.14 7.98
N MET A 139 8.11 13.02 6.87
CA MET A 139 7.66 11.75 6.31
C MET A 139 8.44 11.46 5.03
N GLN A 140 9.03 10.27 4.96
CA GLN A 140 9.74 9.74 3.80
C GLN A 140 8.91 8.67 3.08
N LEU A 141 9.11 8.53 1.78
CA LEU A 141 8.75 7.34 1.03
C LEU A 141 9.79 7.04 -0.04
N GLU A 142 9.79 5.80 -0.48
CA GLU A 142 10.74 5.25 -1.44
C GLU A 142 9.99 4.84 -2.72
N LEU A 143 10.59 5.10 -3.88
CA LEU A 143 10.05 4.68 -5.17
C LEU A 143 11.15 4.13 -6.06
N LEU A 144 11.05 2.85 -6.43
CA LEU A 144 11.92 2.22 -7.42
C LEU A 144 11.31 2.37 -8.82
N VAL A 145 12.08 2.90 -9.76
CA VAL A 145 11.61 3.24 -11.11
C VAL A 145 12.56 2.64 -12.17
N PRO A 146 12.09 1.78 -13.08
CA PRO A 146 12.91 1.32 -14.21
C PRO A 146 13.36 2.48 -15.10
N THR A 147 14.59 2.42 -15.62
CA THR A 147 15.14 3.47 -16.49
C THR A 147 15.12 3.12 -17.98
N THR A 148 14.83 1.86 -18.33
CA THR A 148 14.84 1.36 -19.71
C THR A 148 13.60 1.74 -20.50
N VAL A 149 12.46 1.91 -19.83
CA VAL A 149 11.16 2.22 -20.45
C VAL A 149 10.40 3.24 -19.62
N GLN A 150 9.56 4.03 -20.29
CA GLN A 150 8.63 4.89 -19.60
C GLN A 150 7.59 4.05 -18.85
N HIS A 151 7.68 4.04 -17.52
CA HIS A 151 6.78 3.24 -16.69
C HIS A 151 5.59 4.09 -16.20
N LEU A 152 4.49 4.11 -16.97
CA LEU A 152 3.30 4.92 -16.70
C LEU A 152 2.75 4.77 -15.26
N GLY A 153 2.80 3.55 -14.70
CA GLY A 153 2.41 3.30 -13.31
C GLY A 153 3.23 4.11 -12.29
N LYS A 154 4.56 4.11 -12.42
CA LYS A 154 5.47 4.87 -11.54
C LYS A 154 5.37 6.37 -11.78
N GLU A 155 5.12 6.83 -13.00
CA GLU A 155 4.85 8.25 -13.28
C GLU A 155 3.57 8.74 -12.60
N ARG A 156 2.48 7.95 -12.70
CA ARG A 156 1.22 8.26 -12.01
C ARG A 156 1.40 8.30 -10.50
N MET A 157 2.17 7.35 -9.96
CA MET A 157 2.49 7.27 -8.53
C MET A 157 3.32 8.47 -8.07
N GLN A 158 4.36 8.83 -8.81
CA GLN A 158 5.17 10.02 -8.53
C GLN A 158 4.31 11.29 -8.56
N ALA A 159 3.51 11.49 -9.61
CA ALA A 159 2.62 12.65 -9.70
C ALA A 159 1.61 12.70 -8.55
N TRP A 160 1.14 11.54 -8.08
CA TRP A 160 0.27 11.45 -6.91
C TRP A 160 0.98 11.87 -5.62
N TYR A 161 2.21 11.39 -5.38
CA TYR A 161 3.00 11.82 -4.23
C TYR A 161 3.31 13.32 -4.26
N THR A 162 3.62 13.88 -5.42
CA THR A 162 3.80 15.32 -5.57
C THR A 162 2.53 16.11 -5.21
N ARG A 163 1.35 15.65 -5.64
CA ARG A 163 0.07 16.27 -5.23
C ARG A 163 -0.22 16.13 -3.73
N LEU A 164 0.35 15.12 -3.07
CA LEU A 164 0.30 14.97 -1.62
C LEU A 164 1.32 15.86 -0.87
N GLY A 165 2.17 16.60 -1.58
CA GLY A 165 3.16 17.52 -1.02
C GLY A 165 4.55 16.91 -0.81
N TYR A 166 4.84 15.76 -1.41
CA TYR A 166 6.17 15.15 -1.38
C TYR A 166 7.06 15.70 -2.48
N SER A 167 8.33 15.93 -2.16
CA SER A 167 9.36 16.35 -3.10
C SER A 167 10.47 15.30 -3.18
N LEU A 168 11.01 15.07 -4.37
CA LEU A 168 12.20 14.23 -4.54
C LEU A 168 13.39 14.93 -3.87
N VAL A 169 14.02 14.27 -2.91
CA VAL A 169 15.16 14.85 -2.17
C VAL A 169 16.49 14.17 -2.47
N LYS A 170 16.45 12.89 -2.89
CA LYS A 170 17.66 12.11 -3.16
C LYS A 170 17.39 10.98 -4.14
N LEU A 171 18.40 10.64 -4.96
CA LEU A 171 18.55 9.32 -5.58
C LEU A 171 19.45 8.48 -4.68
N GLY A 172 18.92 7.37 -4.16
CA GLY A 172 19.65 6.42 -3.31
C GLY A 172 20.34 5.33 -4.11
N SER A 173 21.04 4.44 -3.39
CA SER A 173 21.58 3.19 -3.94
C SER A 173 20.69 2.04 -3.51
N PHE A 174 19.93 1.47 -4.45
CA PHE A 174 19.05 0.33 -4.13
C PHE A 174 19.84 -0.91 -3.72
N GLU A 175 21.03 -1.10 -4.30
CA GLU A 175 21.92 -2.22 -3.98
C GLU A 175 22.49 -2.13 -2.57
N GLU A 176 22.77 -0.93 -2.07
CA GLU A 176 23.22 -0.74 -0.69
C GLU A 176 22.09 -0.99 0.32
N ASP A 177 20.89 -0.45 0.06
CA ASP A 177 19.76 -0.55 0.99
C ASP A 177 19.09 -1.93 0.96
N TYR A 178 19.07 -2.57 -0.22
CA TYR A 178 18.36 -3.83 -0.47
C TYR A 178 19.19 -4.81 -1.34
N PRO A 179 20.37 -5.28 -0.86
CA PRO A 179 21.31 -6.05 -1.67
C PRO A 179 20.74 -7.36 -2.22
N ASP A 180 19.85 -8.03 -1.49
CA ASP A 180 19.23 -9.27 -1.97
C ASP A 180 18.14 -9.04 -3.00
N LEU A 181 17.39 -7.93 -2.89
CA LEU A 181 16.40 -7.55 -3.91
C LEU A 181 17.07 -7.03 -5.18
N ALA A 182 18.20 -6.33 -5.06
CA ALA A 182 18.95 -5.83 -6.20
C ALA A 182 19.39 -6.96 -7.16
N LYS A 183 19.73 -8.14 -6.62
CA LYS A 183 20.12 -9.33 -7.41
C LYS A 183 19.02 -9.87 -8.33
N ILE A 184 17.77 -9.52 -8.07
CA ILE A 184 16.60 -10.02 -8.81
C ILE A 184 15.87 -8.90 -9.58
N LEU A 185 16.54 -7.79 -9.84
CA LEU A 185 16.05 -6.76 -10.75
C LEU A 185 16.07 -7.27 -12.20
N ALA A 186 15.02 -6.97 -12.96
CA ALA A 186 14.93 -7.30 -14.38
C ALA A 186 15.75 -6.33 -15.26
N GLY A 187 16.17 -5.18 -14.72
CA GLY A 187 16.93 -4.16 -15.43
C GLY A 187 17.37 -3.01 -14.52
N PRO A 188 18.03 -1.99 -15.07
CA PRO A 188 18.47 -0.84 -14.30
C PRO A 188 17.27 -0.03 -13.77
N THR A 189 17.42 0.47 -12.54
CA THR A 189 16.40 1.24 -11.84
C THR A 189 17.01 2.47 -11.19
N GLU A 190 16.20 3.51 -11.03
CA GLU A 190 16.44 4.63 -10.14
C GLU A 190 15.67 4.43 -8.85
N TYR A 191 16.37 4.54 -7.73
CA TYR A 191 15.78 4.49 -6.41
C TYR A 191 15.63 5.89 -5.85
N ARG A 192 14.38 6.36 -5.84
CA ARG A 192 14.00 7.74 -5.57
C ARG A 192 13.48 7.88 -4.15
N ILE A 193 14.06 8.79 -3.38
CA ILE A 193 13.64 9.13 -2.02
C ILE A 193 12.86 10.43 -2.04
N PHE A 194 11.62 10.39 -1.57
CA PHE A 194 10.75 11.55 -1.46
C PHE A 194 10.51 11.89 0.01
N GLU A 195 10.47 13.18 0.32
CA GLU A 195 10.17 13.66 1.67
C GLU A 195 9.06 14.73 1.65
N LYS A 196 8.37 14.84 2.78
CA LYS A 196 7.37 15.87 3.08
C LYS A 196 7.52 16.35 4.52
N SER A 197 7.45 17.68 4.72
CA SER A 197 7.28 18.28 6.05
C SER A 197 5.93 17.89 6.65
N LEU A 198 5.96 17.41 7.89
CA LEU A 198 4.78 17.14 8.70
C LEU A 198 4.39 18.31 9.59
N VAL A 199 5.28 19.29 9.79
CA VAL A 199 5.03 20.54 10.52
C VAL A 199 4.51 21.63 9.60
#